data_AF-A0A2N0P421-F1
#
_entry.id   AF-A0A2N0P421-F1
#
_cell.length_a   1.000
_cell.length_b   1.000
_cell.length_c   1.000
_cell.angle_alpha   90.00
_cell.angle_beta   90.00
_cell.angle_gamma   90.00
#
_symmetry.space_group_name_H-M   'P 1'
#
loop_
_entity.id
_entity.type
_entity.pdbx_description
1 polymer ?
#
loop_
_entity_poly.entity_id
_entity_poly.type
_entity_poly.pdbx_seq_one_letter_code
_entity_poly.pdbx_strand_id
1 'polypeptide(L)'
;MQRHAQDAINLQGQLNTAHNLLNNANGQINNFINDMANVRNECLRRAQLLTIAYNNEANERRRWWQIARERQTNGQRIAFRKQNRINILVREKAVLQILVRRRKAEADLAEFNRAWVFNRYQKWKARELISRQNILNLQNNPPGNMATIQDVMHTISPALAQLPNYDGQEPPDVYYQKLRNINEMARPLNVAGFNALLRSNVMRNKMTGRFAPVPANNPYNGNNVINNEPEFLNWLQGKYREIMVGTNRSAIFALVNEKFFESDTPDSYERRIKPLVQAMPDADALPYLFNHLPSDLEMRVRIANPGTVNAFFTELRNIWHESAGKRIQAPAPTSVSFTTQPQKDDFKIRLARDLAYSGIVTDDATLENFIYEELQKRLGGKAAHVRKSPFTPRSAYATKKIVRKIVLSKVPIGKTSSKNVRHCSACGKVDL
;
A
#
# COMPACT_ATOMS: atom_id res chain seq x y z
N MET A 1 60.95 83.47 -169.91
CA MET A 1 60.27 84.03 -168.72
C MET A 1 58.98 83.27 -168.33
N GLN A 2 58.12 82.83 -169.25
CA GLN A 2 56.85 82.14 -168.88
C GLN A 2 57.00 80.73 -168.24
N ARG A 3 58.01 79.92 -168.57
CA ARG A 3 58.22 78.60 -167.93
C ARG A 3 58.58 78.69 -166.44
N HIS A 4 59.42 79.66 -166.06
CA HIS A 4 59.86 79.83 -164.68
C HIS A 4 58.75 80.27 -163.71
N ALA A 5 57.73 80.97 -164.20
CA ALA A 5 56.58 81.38 -163.38
C ALA A 5 55.64 80.20 -163.05
N GLN A 6 55.45 79.28 -164.00
CA GLN A 6 54.59 78.10 -163.80
C GLN A 6 55.23 77.09 -162.84
N ASP A 7 56.55 76.90 -162.92
CA ASP A 7 57.30 76.03 -162.00
C ASP A 7 57.25 76.54 -160.55
N ALA A 8 57.31 77.86 -160.34
CA ALA A 8 57.20 78.47 -159.00
C ALA A 8 55.81 78.28 -158.38
N ILE A 9 54.74 78.38 -159.19
CA ILE A 9 53.36 78.13 -158.73
C ILE A 9 53.15 76.65 -158.38
N ASN A 10 53.68 75.74 -159.20
CA ASN A 10 53.61 74.30 -158.93
C ASN A 10 54.39 73.91 -157.66
N LEU A 11 55.58 74.48 -157.44
CA LEU A 11 56.36 74.28 -156.23
C LEU A 11 55.65 74.82 -154.99
N GLN A 12 55.03 76.00 -155.06
CA GLN A 12 54.26 76.56 -153.94
C GLN A 12 53.03 75.70 -153.61
N GLY A 13 52.34 75.16 -154.63
CA GLY A 13 51.26 74.20 -154.47
C GLY A 13 51.74 72.95 -153.73
N GLN A 14 52.85 72.35 -154.17
CA GLN A 14 53.46 71.19 -153.51
C GLN A 14 53.89 71.47 -152.07
N LEU A 15 54.44 72.65 -151.79
CA LEU A 15 54.88 73.06 -150.45
C LEU A 15 53.70 73.24 -149.50
N ASN A 16 52.59 73.83 -149.98
CA ASN A 16 51.36 73.97 -149.20
C ASN A 16 50.73 72.59 -148.92
N THR A 17 50.74 71.67 -149.89
CA THR A 17 50.24 70.29 -149.68
C THR A 17 51.12 69.55 -148.67
N ALA A 18 52.44 69.66 -148.78
CA ALA A 18 53.39 69.07 -147.84
C ALA A 18 53.22 69.64 -146.42
N HIS A 19 53.03 70.95 -146.29
CA HIS A 19 52.79 71.60 -145.00
C HIS A 19 51.48 71.15 -144.36
N ASN A 20 50.41 71.02 -145.14
CA ASN A 20 49.13 70.49 -144.66
C ASN A 20 49.22 69.02 -144.24
N LEU A 21 49.96 68.20 -144.98
CA LEU A 21 50.22 66.80 -144.62
C LEU A 21 51.02 66.69 -143.32
N LEU A 22 52.03 67.54 -143.15
CA LEU A 22 52.85 67.58 -141.93
C LEU A 22 52.04 68.03 -140.71
N ASN A 23 51.18 69.04 -140.86
CA ASN A 23 50.30 69.51 -139.78
C ASN A 23 49.24 68.46 -139.42
N ASN A 24 48.70 67.74 -140.41
CA ASN A 24 47.76 66.64 -140.16
C ASN A 24 48.46 65.48 -139.45
N ALA A 25 49.65 65.07 -139.91
CA ALA A 25 50.46 64.04 -139.27
C ALA A 25 50.83 64.41 -137.83
N ASN A 26 51.22 65.66 -137.57
CA ASN A 26 51.48 66.14 -136.21
C ASN A 26 50.21 66.14 -135.34
N GLY A 27 49.05 66.49 -135.90
CA GLY A 27 47.77 66.36 -135.22
C GLY A 27 47.44 64.92 -134.84
N GLN A 28 47.66 63.97 -135.76
CA GLN A 28 47.47 62.53 -135.52
C GLN A 28 48.42 62.00 -134.45
N ILE A 29 49.69 62.40 -134.48
CA ILE A 29 50.69 62.02 -133.47
C ILE A 29 50.29 62.54 -132.08
N ASN A 30 49.86 63.80 -131.97
CA ASN A 30 49.42 64.37 -130.70
C ASN A 30 48.17 63.67 -130.16
N ASN A 31 47.21 63.33 -131.03
CA ASN A 31 46.05 62.53 -130.64
C ASN A 31 46.46 61.14 -130.14
N PHE A 32 47.38 60.47 -130.84
CA PHE A 32 47.89 59.16 -130.42
C PHE A 32 48.63 59.21 -129.07
N ILE A 33 49.43 60.25 -128.82
CA ILE A 33 50.10 60.45 -127.53
C ILE A 33 49.08 60.63 -126.41
N ASN A 34 48.05 61.45 -126.62
CA ASN A 34 46.98 61.65 -125.66
C ASN A 34 46.18 60.36 -125.41
N ASP A 35 45.88 59.60 -126.46
CA ASP A 35 45.19 58.31 -126.35
C ASP A 35 46.02 57.29 -125.58
N MET A 36 47.33 57.20 -125.82
CA MET A 36 48.23 56.33 -125.05
C MET A 36 48.30 56.73 -123.57
N ALA A 37 48.34 58.04 -123.26
CA ALA A 37 48.33 58.51 -121.88
C ALA A 37 47.00 58.18 -121.18
N ASN A 38 45.88 58.34 -121.88
CA ASN A 38 44.55 57.97 -121.40
C ASN A 38 44.44 56.47 -121.13
N VAL A 39 44.90 55.62 -122.06
CA VAL A 39 44.92 54.15 -121.89
C VAL A 39 45.79 53.74 -120.71
N ARG A 40 46.98 54.34 -120.55
CA ARG A 40 47.86 54.06 -119.41
C ARG A 40 47.20 54.43 -118.07
N ASN A 41 46.59 55.60 -117.99
CA ASN A 41 45.88 56.05 -116.79
C ASN A 41 44.68 55.14 -116.47
N GLU A 42 43.94 54.72 -117.50
CA GLU A 42 42.83 53.77 -117.36
C GLU A 42 43.31 52.40 -116.88
N CYS A 43 44.41 51.86 -117.43
CA CYS A 43 45.03 50.62 -116.96
C CYS A 43 45.48 50.71 -115.50
N LEU A 44 46.11 51.81 -115.07
CA LEU A 44 46.52 52.03 -113.69
C LEU A 44 45.31 52.12 -112.74
N ARG A 45 44.28 52.86 -113.14
CA ARG A 45 43.04 52.99 -112.36
C ARG A 45 42.35 51.65 -112.20
N ARG A 46 42.28 50.84 -113.26
CA ARG A 46 41.74 49.47 -113.21
C ARG A 46 42.55 48.56 -112.29
N ALA A 47 43.88 48.61 -112.36
CA ALA A 47 44.73 47.82 -111.47
C ALA A 47 44.53 48.20 -109.98
N GLN A 48 44.39 49.49 -109.68
CA GLN A 48 44.07 49.97 -108.33
C GLN A 48 42.69 49.51 -107.86
N LEU A 49 41.67 49.63 -108.72
CA LEU A 49 40.31 49.16 -108.39
C LEU A 49 40.27 47.65 -108.15
N LEU A 50 40.99 46.86 -108.94
CA LEU A 50 41.12 45.41 -108.75
C LEU A 50 41.79 45.08 -107.40
N THR A 51 42.84 45.83 -107.04
CA THR A 51 43.53 45.65 -105.76
C THR A 51 42.62 46.00 -104.57
N ILE A 52 41.87 47.09 -104.68
CA ILE A 52 40.89 47.50 -103.66
C ILE A 52 39.77 46.46 -103.56
N ALA A 53 39.22 45.99 -104.68
CA ALA A 53 38.18 44.97 -104.71
C ALA A 53 38.65 43.66 -104.06
N TYR A 54 39.86 43.20 -104.39
CA TYR A 54 40.46 42.02 -103.77
C TYR A 54 40.63 42.18 -102.25
N ASN A 55 41.17 43.32 -101.81
CA ASN A 55 41.36 43.59 -100.39
C ASN A 55 40.02 43.68 -99.64
N ASN A 56 39.00 44.29 -100.26
CA ASN A 56 37.66 44.35 -99.71
C ASN A 56 37.05 42.96 -99.56
N GLU A 57 37.12 42.11 -100.59
CA GLU A 57 36.67 40.71 -100.48
C GLU A 57 37.43 39.94 -99.40
N ALA A 58 38.76 40.06 -99.34
CA ALA A 58 39.57 39.38 -98.33
C ALA A 58 39.23 39.83 -96.90
N ASN A 59 38.92 41.12 -96.71
CA ASN A 59 38.50 41.67 -95.42
C ASN A 59 37.08 41.25 -95.04
N GLU A 60 36.15 41.27 -96.00
CA GLU A 60 34.78 40.74 -95.84
C GLU A 60 34.81 39.27 -95.43
N ARG A 61 35.56 38.42 -96.15
CA ARG A 61 35.71 36.99 -95.81
C ARG A 61 36.24 36.79 -94.40
N ARG A 62 37.26 37.56 -93.98
CA ARG A 62 37.78 37.51 -92.59
C ARG A 62 36.72 37.90 -91.56
N ARG A 63 35.94 38.95 -91.83
CA ARG A 63 34.84 39.41 -90.96
C ARG A 63 33.75 38.35 -90.83
N TRP A 64 33.33 37.76 -91.94
CA TRP A 64 32.34 36.67 -91.96
C TRP A 64 32.83 35.44 -91.20
N TRP A 65 34.10 35.08 -91.36
CA TRP A 65 34.71 33.98 -90.61
C TRP A 65 34.72 34.25 -89.10
N GLN A 66 35.07 35.47 -88.66
CA GLN A 66 35.01 35.86 -87.25
C GLN A 66 33.59 35.78 -86.69
N ILE A 67 32.61 36.33 -87.40
CA ILE A 67 31.19 36.28 -86.98
C ILE A 67 30.71 34.83 -86.87
N ALA A 68 31.05 33.97 -87.84
CA ALA A 68 30.68 32.57 -87.80
C ALA A 68 31.30 31.84 -86.59
N ARG A 69 32.59 32.08 -86.32
CA ARG A 69 33.30 31.52 -85.16
C ARG A 69 32.73 32.00 -83.83
N GLU A 70 32.42 33.29 -83.71
CA GLU A 70 31.79 33.86 -82.51
C GLU A 70 30.38 33.31 -82.29
N ARG A 71 29.58 33.15 -83.34
CA ARG A 71 28.25 32.52 -83.24
C ARG A 71 28.33 31.07 -82.75
N GLN A 72 29.29 30.30 -83.27
CA GLN A 72 29.49 28.92 -82.83
C GLN A 72 29.91 28.84 -81.35
N THR A 73 30.88 29.66 -80.94
CA THR A 73 31.38 29.68 -79.55
C THR A 73 30.33 30.21 -78.56
N ASN A 74 29.57 31.25 -78.93
CA ASN A 74 28.45 31.74 -78.12
C ASN A 74 27.33 30.69 -78.04
N GLY A 75 27.02 29.98 -79.13
CA GLY A 75 26.07 28.87 -79.12
C GLY A 75 26.48 27.78 -78.12
N GLN A 76 27.74 27.37 -78.14
CA GLN A 76 28.28 26.40 -77.18
C GLN A 76 28.23 26.91 -75.73
N ARG A 77 28.59 28.17 -75.48
CA ARG A 77 28.50 28.78 -74.14
C ARG A 77 27.07 28.81 -73.62
N ILE A 78 26.10 29.15 -74.46
CA ILE A 78 24.68 29.16 -74.09
C ILE A 78 24.19 27.75 -73.79
N ALA A 79 24.53 26.76 -74.64
CA ALA A 79 24.19 25.36 -74.40
C ALA A 79 24.75 24.85 -73.06
N PHE A 80 26.02 25.15 -72.76
CA PHE A 80 26.65 24.78 -71.49
C PHE A 80 25.96 25.42 -70.29
N ARG A 81 25.62 26.72 -70.36
CA ARG A 81 24.85 27.40 -69.30
C ARG A 81 23.49 26.75 -69.07
N LYS A 82 22.77 26.42 -70.16
CA LYS A 82 21.47 25.72 -70.09
C LYS A 82 21.62 24.34 -69.46
N GLN A 83 22.64 23.58 -69.85
CA GLN A 83 22.90 22.26 -69.27
C GLN A 83 23.21 22.33 -67.77
N ASN A 84 24.03 23.30 -67.35
CA ASN A 84 24.29 23.52 -65.92
C ASN A 84 23.02 23.88 -65.15
N ARG A 85 22.13 24.72 -65.73
CA ARG A 85 20.85 25.04 -65.11
C ARG A 85 19.95 23.81 -64.98
N ILE A 86 19.90 22.95 -66.01
CA ILE A 86 19.17 21.67 -65.96
C ILE A 86 19.73 20.79 -64.85
N ASN A 87 21.04 20.65 -64.75
CA ASN A 87 21.68 19.84 -63.71
C ASN A 87 21.33 20.33 -62.29
N ILE A 88 21.30 21.66 -62.08
CA ILE A 88 20.88 22.26 -60.80
C ILE A 88 19.40 21.94 -60.51
N LEU A 89 18.51 22.17 -61.48
CA LEU A 89 17.07 21.92 -61.31
C LEU A 89 16.77 20.44 -61.04
N VAL A 90 17.50 19.51 -61.64
CA VAL A 90 17.36 18.07 -61.38
C VAL A 90 17.74 17.75 -59.93
N ARG A 91 18.82 18.33 -59.41
CA ARG A 91 19.23 18.17 -58.00
C ARG A 91 18.19 18.76 -57.05
N GLU A 92 17.71 19.99 -57.31
CA GLU A 92 16.66 20.63 -56.52
C GLU A 92 15.37 19.80 -56.50
N LYS A 93 14.95 19.28 -57.67
CA LYS A 93 13.79 18.38 -57.77
C LYS A 93 13.94 17.13 -56.92
N ALA A 94 15.12 16.51 -56.92
CA ALA A 94 15.39 15.32 -56.10
C ALA A 94 15.27 15.63 -54.59
N VAL A 95 15.84 16.76 -54.14
CA VAL A 95 15.73 17.21 -52.74
C VAL A 95 14.28 17.47 -52.36
N LEU A 96 13.52 18.17 -53.22
CA LEU A 96 12.09 18.45 -52.96
C LEU A 96 11.27 17.15 -52.87
N GLN A 97 11.55 16.16 -53.71
CA GLN A 97 10.88 14.85 -53.62
C GLN A 97 11.16 14.15 -52.29
N ILE A 98 12.41 14.19 -51.80
CA ILE A 98 12.77 13.63 -50.49
C ILE A 98 12.02 14.36 -49.37
N LEU A 99 11.97 15.70 -49.40
CA LEU A 99 11.26 16.51 -48.41
C LEU A 99 9.76 16.24 -48.39
N VAL A 100 9.14 16.07 -49.56
CA VAL A 100 7.71 15.73 -49.67
C VAL A 100 7.43 14.36 -49.07
N ARG A 101 8.26 13.34 -49.39
CA ARG A 101 8.12 12.00 -48.80
C ARG A 101 8.27 12.02 -47.29
N ARG A 102 9.25 12.76 -46.78
CA ARG A 102 9.47 12.92 -45.35
C ARG A 102 8.29 13.59 -44.64
N ARG A 103 7.79 14.71 -45.18
CA ARG A 103 6.61 15.39 -44.61
C ARG A 103 5.38 14.50 -44.58
N LYS A 104 5.18 13.68 -45.62
CA LYS A 104 4.08 12.71 -45.63
C LYS A 104 4.22 11.68 -44.52
N ALA A 105 5.41 11.08 -44.38
CA ALA A 105 5.66 10.10 -43.31
C ALA A 105 5.50 10.70 -41.90
N GLU A 106 5.92 11.96 -41.69
CA GLU A 106 5.73 12.67 -40.43
C GLU A 106 4.25 12.94 -40.13
N ALA A 107 3.45 13.30 -41.15
CA ALA A 107 2.01 13.48 -41.00
C ALA A 107 1.29 12.16 -40.67
N ASP A 108 1.62 11.07 -41.39
CA ASP A 108 1.04 9.74 -41.16
C ASP A 108 1.35 9.25 -39.72
N LEU A 109 2.57 9.48 -39.23
CA LEU A 109 2.95 9.13 -37.86
C LEU A 109 2.21 9.97 -36.81
N ALA A 110 2.04 11.27 -37.06
CA ALA A 110 1.30 12.15 -36.17
C ALA A 110 -0.18 11.74 -36.07
N GLU A 111 -0.78 11.36 -37.20
CA GLU A 111 -2.16 10.87 -37.26
C GLU A 111 -2.30 9.54 -36.51
N PHE A 112 -1.38 8.59 -36.73
CA PHE A 112 -1.33 7.33 -36.00
C PHE A 112 -1.24 7.56 -34.49
N ASN A 113 -0.31 8.41 -34.04
CA ASN A 113 -0.13 8.72 -32.62
C ASN A 113 -1.40 9.35 -32.02
N ARG A 114 -2.04 10.27 -32.75
CA ARG A 114 -3.32 10.88 -32.34
C ARG A 114 -4.42 9.83 -32.19
N ALA A 115 -4.59 8.96 -33.18
CA ALA A 115 -5.58 7.90 -33.15
C ALA A 115 -5.33 6.89 -32.02
N TRP A 116 -4.06 6.54 -31.77
CA TRP A 116 -3.66 5.64 -30.69
C TRP A 116 -4.00 6.21 -29.32
N VAL A 117 -3.63 7.47 -29.06
CA VAL A 117 -3.95 8.16 -27.80
C VAL A 117 -5.45 8.29 -27.62
N PHE A 118 -6.18 8.67 -28.67
CA PHE A 118 -7.63 8.81 -28.62
C PHE A 118 -8.33 7.49 -28.30
N ASN A 119 -7.94 6.39 -28.97
CA ASN A 119 -8.48 5.06 -28.69
C ASN A 119 -8.21 4.61 -27.25
N ARG A 120 -7.03 4.91 -26.72
CA ARG A 120 -6.68 4.61 -25.32
C ARG A 120 -7.55 5.42 -24.35
N TYR A 121 -7.77 6.70 -24.64
CA TYR A 121 -8.64 7.55 -23.85
C TYR A 121 -10.09 7.07 -23.85
N GLN A 122 -10.65 6.68 -25.01
CA GLN A 122 -12.01 6.14 -25.09
C GLN A 122 -12.16 4.86 -24.26
N LYS A 123 -11.18 3.95 -24.32
CA LYS A 123 -11.17 2.74 -23.49
C LYS A 123 -11.13 3.08 -21.99
N TRP A 124 -10.31 4.04 -21.59
CA TRP A 124 -10.26 4.50 -20.20
C TRP A 124 -11.60 5.10 -19.76
N LYS A 125 -12.20 5.98 -20.59
CA LYS A 125 -13.50 6.60 -20.31
C LYS A 125 -14.63 5.57 -20.15
N ALA A 126 -14.65 4.53 -20.99
CA ALA A 126 -15.61 3.45 -20.87
C ALA A 126 -15.43 2.65 -19.56
N ARG A 127 -14.17 2.35 -19.18
CA ARG A 127 -13.88 1.68 -17.90
C ARG A 127 -14.30 2.50 -16.70
N GLU A 128 -14.07 3.81 -16.74
CA GLU A 128 -14.48 4.74 -15.68
C GLU A 128 -16.01 4.74 -15.53
N LEU A 129 -16.76 4.79 -16.63
CA LEU A 129 -18.22 4.71 -16.61
C LEU A 129 -18.71 3.39 -16.01
N ILE A 130 -18.15 2.26 -16.46
CA ILE A 130 -18.47 0.93 -15.93
C ILE A 130 -18.15 0.84 -14.43
N SER A 131 -17.00 1.38 -14.01
CA SER A 131 -16.63 1.37 -12.59
C SER A 131 -17.60 2.17 -11.74
N ARG A 132 -18.02 3.36 -12.20
CA ARG A 132 -19.03 4.17 -11.49
C ARG A 132 -20.35 3.44 -11.38
N GLN A 133 -20.79 2.77 -12.45
CA GLN A 133 -22.01 1.98 -12.43
C GLN A 133 -21.91 0.80 -11.46
N ASN A 134 -20.78 0.09 -11.43
CA ASN A 134 -20.56 -1.01 -10.50
C ASN A 134 -20.57 -0.54 -9.05
N ILE A 135 -19.97 0.62 -8.75
CA ILE A 135 -20.01 1.21 -7.40
C ILE A 135 -21.45 1.51 -7.00
N LEU A 136 -22.24 2.16 -7.88
CA LEU A 136 -23.67 2.42 -7.62
C LEU A 136 -24.45 1.11 -7.39
N ASN A 137 -24.20 0.08 -8.20
CA ASN A 137 -24.85 -1.22 -8.06
C ASN A 137 -24.53 -1.88 -6.71
N LEU A 138 -23.28 -1.79 -6.24
CA LEU A 138 -22.84 -2.31 -4.95
C LEU A 138 -23.38 -1.51 -3.77
N GLN A 139 -23.59 -0.20 -3.93
CA GLN A 139 -24.25 0.63 -2.91
C GLN A 139 -25.73 0.28 -2.78
N ASN A 140 -26.41 0.06 -3.90
CA ASN A 140 -27.83 -0.31 -3.91
C ASN A 140 -28.07 -1.78 -3.51
N ASN A 141 -27.10 -2.66 -3.78
CA ASN A 141 -27.14 -4.08 -3.45
C ASN A 141 -25.83 -4.49 -2.77
N PRO A 142 -25.66 -4.15 -1.48
CA PRO A 142 -24.46 -4.54 -0.75
C PRO A 142 -24.35 -6.08 -0.75
N PRO A 143 -23.15 -6.64 -1.00
CA PRO A 143 -22.94 -8.07 -0.86
C PRO A 143 -23.35 -8.50 0.55
N GLY A 144 -24.16 -9.57 0.64
CA GLY A 144 -24.65 -10.09 1.92
C GLY A 144 -23.51 -10.45 2.87
N ASN A 145 -23.81 -10.51 4.17
CA ASN A 145 -22.84 -10.91 5.18
C ASN A 145 -22.44 -12.36 4.94
N MET A 146 -21.18 -12.60 4.59
CA MET A 146 -20.64 -13.95 4.30
C MET A 146 -20.20 -14.70 5.57
N ALA A 147 -20.41 -14.11 6.74
CA ALA A 147 -20.08 -14.75 8.01
C ALA A 147 -20.85 -16.06 8.17
N THR A 148 -20.16 -17.04 8.73
CA THR A 148 -20.65 -18.39 8.98
C THR A 148 -20.79 -18.64 10.47
N ILE A 149 -21.37 -19.79 10.84
CA ILE A 149 -21.43 -20.22 12.24
C ILE A 149 -20.02 -20.42 12.83
N GLN A 150 -19.01 -20.74 12.02
CA GLN A 150 -17.63 -20.83 12.51
C GLN A 150 -17.14 -19.47 13.03
N ASP A 151 -17.44 -18.38 12.33
CA ASP A 151 -17.04 -17.03 12.74
C ASP A 151 -17.74 -16.59 14.04
N VAL A 152 -19.02 -16.97 14.19
CA VAL A 152 -19.77 -16.80 15.43
C VAL A 152 -19.08 -17.54 16.58
N MET A 153 -18.78 -18.82 16.39
CA MET A 153 -18.14 -19.64 17.43
C MET A 153 -16.74 -19.11 17.76
N HIS A 154 -15.94 -18.69 16.79
CA HIS A 154 -14.64 -18.04 17.03
C HIS A 154 -14.77 -16.74 17.84
N THR A 155 -15.86 -15.98 17.66
CA THR A 155 -16.09 -14.73 18.37
C THR A 155 -16.47 -14.95 19.84
N ILE A 156 -17.34 -15.92 20.13
CA ILE A 156 -17.90 -16.11 21.48
C ILE A 156 -17.11 -17.12 22.33
N SER A 157 -16.43 -18.10 21.73
CA SER A 157 -15.74 -19.18 22.48
C SER A 157 -14.71 -18.69 23.49
N PRO A 158 -13.84 -17.69 23.19
CA PRO A 158 -12.89 -17.19 24.18
C PRO A 158 -13.58 -16.59 25.41
N ALA A 159 -14.66 -15.83 25.20
CA ALA A 159 -15.41 -15.23 26.29
C ALA A 159 -16.18 -16.28 27.12
N LEU A 160 -16.74 -17.31 26.47
CA LEU A 160 -17.39 -18.43 27.16
C LEU A 160 -16.42 -19.27 27.99
N ALA A 161 -15.16 -19.40 27.54
CA ALA A 161 -14.12 -20.12 28.25
C ALA A 161 -13.65 -19.37 29.51
N GLN A 162 -13.63 -18.03 29.46
CA GLN A 162 -13.27 -17.20 30.61
C GLN A 162 -14.36 -17.13 31.69
N LEU A 163 -15.64 -17.26 31.30
CA LEU A 163 -16.75 -17.29 32.25
C LEU A 163 -16.77 -18.63 32.99
N PRO A 164 -16.69 -18.68 34.34
CA PRO A 164 -16.84 -19.93 35.09
C PRO A 164 -18.19 -20.61 34.84
N ASN A 165 -18.29 -21.93 34.96
CA ASN A 165 -19.58 -22.62 34.87
C ASN A 165 -20.48 -22.24 36.07
N TYR A 166 -21.79 -22.26 35.86
CA TYR A 166 -22.77 -21.85 36.87
C TYR A 166 -23.20 -23.00 37.76
N ASP A 167 -22.96 -22.86 39.05
CA ASP A 167 -23.37 -23.80 40.10
C ASP A 167 -24.25 -23.13 41.18
N GLY A 168 -24.64 -21.87 40.96
CA GLY A 168 -25.45 -21.07 41.89
C GLY A 168 -24.66 -20.02 42.67
N GLN A 169 -23.41 -19.76 42.27
CA GLN A 169 -22.49 -18.82 42.92
C GLN A 169 -22.97 -17.35 42.96
N GLU A 170 -23.89 -16.94 42.09
CA GLU A 170 -24.44 -15.58 42.03
C GLU A 170 -25.91 -15.59 41.59
N PRO A 171 -26.68 -14.50 41.79
CA PRO A 171 -28.08 -14.45 41.39
C PRO A 171 -28.27 -14.67 39.87
N PRO A 172 -29.34 -15.36 39.45
CA PRO A 172 -29.63 -15.69 38.05
C PRO A 172 -29.52 -14.52 37.08
N ASP A 173 -30.05 -13.36 37.45
CA ASP A 173 -30.07 -12.17 36.59
C ASP A 173 -28.65 -11.66 36.27
N VAL A 174 -27.74 -11.72 37.26
CA VAL A 174 -26.37 -11.25 37.11
C VAL A 174 -25.59 -12.15 36.16
N TYR A 175 -25.66 -13.47 36.38
CA TYR A 175 -24.98 -14.44 35.53
C TYR A 175 -25.56 -14.45 34.10
N TYR A 176 -26.88 -14.34 33.98
CA TYR A 176 -27.57 -14.27 32.69
C TYR A 176 -27.10 -13.08 31.85
N GLN A 177 -26.93 -11.88 32.44
CA GLN A 177 -26.46 -10.72 31.68
C GLN A 177 -25.05 -10.95 31.11
N LYS A 178 -24.16 -11.64 31.84
CA LYS A 178 -22.83 -12.00 31.33
C LYS A 178 -22.93 -12.89 30.10
N LEU A 179 -23.77 -13.92 30.14
CA LEU A 179 -24.02 -14.80 29.00
C LEU A 179 -24.67 -14.07 27.82
N ARG A 180 -25.66 -13.21 28.09
CA ARG A 180 -26.33 -12.42 27.06
C ARG A 180 -25.36 -11.49 26.34
N ASN A 181 -24.48 -10.82 27.09
CA ASN A 181 -23.45 -9.96 26.52
C ASN A 181 -22.53 -10.75 25.58
N ILE A 182 -22.16 -11.99 25.94
CA ILE A 182 -21.35 -12.86 25.08
C ILE A 182 -22.10 -13.20 23.79
N ASN A 183 -23.38 -13.57 23.86
CA ASN A 183 -24.18 -13.81 22.65
C ASN A 183 -24.31 -12.55 21.78
N GLU A 184 -24.45 -11.36 22.38
CA GLU A 184 -24.53 -10.09 21.64
C GLU A 184 -23.22 -9.71 20.93
N MET A 185 -22.06 -10.25 21.33
CA MET A 185 -20.79 -10.04 20.60
C MET A 185 -20.86 -10.54 19.15
N ALA A 186 -21.66 -11.57 18.88
CA ALA A 186 -21.84 -12.13 17.54
C ALA A 186 -22.92 -11.42 16.71
N ARG A 187 -23.66 -10.45 17.27
CA ARG A 187 -24.74 -9.74 16.56
C ARG A 187 -24.29 -9.10 15.23
N PRO A 188 -23.13 -8.43 15.14
CA PRO A 188 -22.68 -7.82 13.88
C PRO A 188 -22.46 -8.82 12.74
N LEU A 189 -22.25 -10.12 13.05
CA LEU A 189 -22.07 -11.17 12.06
C LEU A 189 -23.38 -11.57 11.38
N ASN A 190 -24.54 -11.24 11.96
CA ASN A 190 -25.88 -11.44 11.39
C ASN A 190 -26.10 -12.82 10.75
N VAL A 191 -25.58 -13.88 11.37
CA VAL A 191 -25.66 -15.24 10.83
C VAL A 191 -27.00 -15.86 11.24
N ALA A 192 -27.84 -16.20 10.26
CA ALA A 192 -29.19 -16.72 10.49
C ALA A 192 -29.24 -17.99 11.37
N GLY A 193 -28.20 -18.82 11.32
CA GLY A 193 -28.09 -20.03 12.15
C GLY A 193 -27.83 -19.74 13.63
N PHE A 194 -27.34 -18.55 14.01
CA PHE A 194 -27.20 -18.11 15.40
C PHE A 194 -28.51 -17.51 15.92
N ASN A 195 -29.57 -18.32 15.79
CA ASN A 195 -30.94 -17.99 16.17
C ASN A 195 -31.17 -18.17 17.69
N ALA A 196 -32.39 -17.88 18.15
CA ALA A 196 -32.76 -17.96 19.57
C ALA A 196 -32.48 -19.33 20.21
N LEU A 197 -32.65 -20.42 19.44
CA LEU A 197 -32.38 -21.77 19.92
C LEU A 197 -30.89 -22.00 20.14
N LEU A 198 -30.04 -21.63 19.19
CA LEU A 198 -28.59 -21.79 19.37
C LEU A 198 -28.06 -20.89 20.50
N ARG A 199 -28.56 -19.65 20.59
CA ARG A 199 -28.26 -18.71 21.66
C ARG A 199 -28.60 -19.25 23.04
N SER A 200 -29.78 -19.86 23.21
CA SER A 200 -30.19 -20.49 24.46
C SER A 200 -29.38 -21.76 24.75
N ASN A 201 -29.03 -22.57 23.75
CA ASN A 201 -28.17 -23.74 23.94
C ASN A 201 -26.76 -23.37 24.46
N VAL A 202 -26.18 -22.27 23.98
CA VAL A 202 -24.92 -21.74 24.52
C VAL A 202 -25.04 -21.45 26.01
N MET A 203 -26.15 -20.84 26.44
CA MET A 203 -26.41 -20.55 27.86
C MET A 203 -26.58 -21.83 28.68
N ARG A 204 -27.32 -22.82 28.16
CA ARG A 204 -27.56 -24.13 28.81
C ARG A 204 -26.27 -24.89 29.08
N ASN A 205 -25.34 -24.87 28.12
CA ASN A 205 -24.05 -25.57 28.23
C ASN A 205 -23.14 -25.02 29.33
N LYS A 206 -23.46 -23.85 29.90
CA LYS A 206 -22.74 -23.26 31.01
C LYS A 206 -23.31 -23.62 32.39
N MET A 207 -24.42 -24.36 32.45
CA MET A 207 -24.98 -24.85 33.70
C MET A 207 -24.24 -26.09 34.17
N THR A 208 -23.99 -26.20 35.48
CA THR A 208 -23.37 -27.37 36.09
C THR A 208 -23.98 -27.70 37.45
N GLY A 209 -23.52 -28.78 38.08
CA GLY A 209 -23.99 -29.23 39.39
C GLY A 209 -25.50 -29.41 39.43
N ARG A 210 -26.17 -28.78 40.42
CA ARG A 210 -27.62 -28.88 40.65
C ARG A 210 -28.48 -28.14 39.61
N PHE A 211 -27.84 -27.34 38.76
CA PHE A 211 -28.46 -26.64 37.64
C PHE A 211 -28.32 -27.43 36.32
N ALA A 212 -27.69 -28.61 36.34
CA ALA A 212 -27.58 -29.50 35.19
C ALA A 212 -28.23 -30.88 35.49
N PRO A 213 -28.83 -31.54 34.48
CA PRO A 213 -29.07 -31.05 33.13
C PRO A 213 -30.21 -30.00 33.09
N VAL A 214 -30.13 -29.08 32.12
CA VAL A 214 -31.23 -28.14 31.86
C VAL A 214 -32.35 -28.89 31.10
N PRO A 215 -33.58 -28.95 31.64
CA PRO A 215 -34.68 -29.66 31.00
C PRO A 215 -35.05 -29.04 29.64
N ALA A 216 -35.78 -29.79 28.81
CA ALA A 216 -36.28 -29.26 27.52
C ALA A 216 -37.45 -28.30 27.70
N ASN A 217 -38.28 -28.54 28.72
CA ASN A 217 -39.47 -27.75 29.05
C ASN A 217 -39.30 -27.11 30.42
N ASN A 218 -39.80 -25.89 30.60
CA ASN A 218 -39.71 -25.13 31.82
C ASN A 218 -40.86 -25.50 32.79
N PRO A 219 -40.58 -26.24 33.89
CA PRO A 219 -41.61 -26.59 34.87
C PRO A 219 -42.15 -25.38 35.64
N TYR A 220 -41.45 -24.24 35.62
CA TYR A 220 -41.84 -23.04 36.38
C TYR A 220 -42.68 -22.05 35.56
N ASN A 221 -42.96 -22.34 34.28
CA ASN A 221 -43.73 -21.47 33.38
C ASN A 221 -44.52 -22.29 32.35
N GLY A 222 -45.59 -22.94 32.80
CA GLY A 222 -46.55 -23.60 31.90
C GLY A 222 -45.98 -24.72 31.03
N ASN A 223 -44.83 -25.31 31.38
CA ASN A 223 -44.11 -26.30 30.57
C ASN A 223 -43.70 -25.80 29.17
N ASN A 224 -43.47 -24.49 29.02
CA ASN A 224 -42.96 -23.90 27.79
C ASN A 224 -41.58 -24.48 27.39
N VAL A 225 -41.31 -24.58 26.09
CA VAL A 225 -40.02 -25.10 25.59
C VAL A 225 -38.91 -24.06 25.81
N ILE A 226 -37.78 -24.48 26.40
CA ILE A 226 -36.62 -23.61 26.65
C ILE A 226 -35.78 -23.49 25.37
N ASN A 227 -36.27 -22.69 24.42
CA ASN A 227 -35.63 -22.47 23.11
C ASN A 227 -35.23 -21.00 22.85
N ASN A 228 -35.31 -20.15 23.86
CA ASN A 228 -35.00 -18.73 23.77
C ASN A 228 -34.39 -18.23 25.10
N GLU A 229 -33.67 -17.12 25.05
CA GLU A 229 -32.95 -16.58 26.21
C GLU A 229 -33.88 -16.18 27.37
N PRO A 230 -35.03 -15.51 27.14
CA PRO A 230 -35.96 -15.18 28.23
C PRO A 230 -36.51 -16.40 28.97
N GLU A 231 -36.88 -17.45 28.24
CA GLU A 231 -37.43 -18.66 28.85
C GLU A 231 -36.34 -19.42 29.64
N PHE A 232 -35.10 -19.39 29.16
CA PHE A 232 -33.95 -19.90 29.91
C PHE A 232 -33.74 -19.14 31.23
N LEU A 233 -33.82 -17.80 31.22
CA LEU A 233 -33.72 -17.00 32.44
C LEU A 233 -34.86 -17.32 33.42
N ASN A 234 -36.09 -17.42 32.95
CA ASN A 234 -37.23 -17.77 33.80
C ASN A 234 -37.02 -19.11 34.50
N TRP A 235 -36.60 -20.13 33.75
CA TRP A 235 -36.24 -21.42 34.31
C TRP A 235 -35.11 -21.30 35.34
N LEU A 236 -34.04 -20.55 35.04
CA LEU A 236 -32.90 -20.38 35.94
C LEU A 236 -33.32 -19.72 37.26
N GLN A 237 -34.18 -18.69 37.19
CA GLN A 237 -34.76 -18.02 38.36
C GLN A 237 -35.62 -18.98 39.19
N GLY A 238 -36.49 -19.75 38.54
CA GLY A 238 -37.33 -20.75 39.21
C GLY A 238 -36.49 -21.83 39.90
N LYS A 239 -35.50 -22.38 39.19
CA LYS A 239 -34.62 -23.42 39.72
C LYS A 239 -33.73 -22.91 40.85
N TYR A 240 -33.22 -21.69 40.73
CA TYR A 240 -32.45 -21.04 41.79
C TYR A 240 -33.29 -20.84 43.04
N ARG A 241 -34.53 -20.37 42.91
CA ARG A 241 -35.46 -20.27 44.04
C ARG A 241 -35.72 -21.62 44.67
N GLU A 242 -35.99 -22.68 43.89
CA GLU A 242 -36.19 -24.02 44.44
C GLU A 242 -34.99 -24.51 45.26
N ILE A 243 -33.79 -24.42 44.68
CA ILE A 243 -32.56 -24.89 45.32
C ILE A 243 -32.24 -24.04 46.57
N MET A 244 -32.32 -22.72 46.45
CA MET A 244 -31.98 -21.81 47.55
C MET A 244 -33.07 -21.79 48.63
N VAL A 245 -34.35 -21.88 48.30
CA VAL A 245 -35.44 -21.99 49.28
C VAL A 245 -35.41 -23.34 49.99
N GLY A 246 -35.09 -24.43 49.29
CA GLY A 246 -34.89 -25.75 49.92
C GLY A 246 -33.71 -25.77 50.89
N THR A 247 -32.60 -25.16 50.50
CA THR A 247 -31.44 -24.94 51.39
C THR A 247 -31.81 -24.04 52.57
N ASN A 248 -32.50 -22.92 52.33
CA ASN A 248 -32.87 -21.97 53.39
C ASN A 248 -33.89 -22.57 54.38
N ARG A 249 -34.88 -23.32 53.92
CA ARG A 249 -35.83 -24.02 54.81
C ARG A 249 -35.14 -25.09 55.66
N SER A 250 -34.24 -25.86 55.05
CA SER A 250 -33.47 -26.88 55.76
C SER A 250 -32.49 -26.24 56.74
N ALA A 251 -31.87 -25.12 56.36
CA ALA A 251 -30.96 -24.36 57.18
C ALA A 251 -31.68 -23.68 58.35
N ILE A 252 -32.88 -23.11 58.15
CA ILE A 252 -33.72 -22.56 59.22
C ILE A 252 -34.16 -23.68 60.18
N PHE A 253 -34.61 -24.83 59.68
CA PHE A 253 -34.98 -25.95 60.54
C PHE A 253 -33.79 -26.48 61.35
N ALA A 254 -32.60 -26.59 60.74
CA ALA A 254 -31.38 -26.96 61.44
C ALA A 254 -30.94 -25.89 62.44
N LEU A 255 -31.08 -24.60 62.08
CA LEU A 255 -30.74 -23.47 62.92
C LEU A 255 -31.64 -23.42 64.15
N VAL A 256 -32.96 -23.50 64.00
CA VAL A 256 -33.93 -23.47 65.12
C VAL A 256 -33.73 -24.61 66.12
N ASN A 257 -33.20 -25.75 65.67
CA ASN A 257 -32.92 -26.90 66.53
C ASN A 257 -31.49 -26.88 67.12
N GLU A 258 -30.63 -25.96 66.70
CA GLU A 258 -29.29 -25.80 67.25
C GLU A 258 -29.33 -25.04 68.58
N LYS A 259 -28.35 -25.36 69.44
CA LYS A 259 -28.15 -24.70 70.73
C LYS A 259 -26.66 -24.63 71.03
N PHE A 260 -26.27 -23.65 71.82
CA PHE A 260 -24.93 -23.59 72.38
C PHE A 260 -24.87 -24.55 73.58
N PHE A 261 -24.08 -25.62 73.46
CA PHE A 261 -23.97 -26.65 74.50
C PHE A 261 -22.95 -26.25 75.57
N GLU A 262 -23.04 -26.83 76.78
CA GLU A 262 -22.11 -26.52 77.87
C GLU A 262 -20.64 -26.92 77.59
N SER A 263 -20.45 -27.89 76.68
CA SER A 263 -19.14 -28.33 76.19
C SER A 263 -18.64 -27.53 74.97
N ASP A 264 -19.47 -26.63 74.42
CA ASP A 264 -19.06 -25.83 73.27
C ASP A 264 -18.09 -24.72 73.63
N THR A 265 -17.24 -24.41 72.67
CA THR A 265 -16.50 -23.14 72.60
C THR A 265 -17.17 -22.25 71.56
N PRO A 266 -17.00 -20.91 71.64
CA PRO A 266 -17.45 -20.00 70.59
C PRO A 266 -17.02 -20.44 69.19
N ASP A 267 -15.82 -21.02 69.05
CA ASP A 267 -15.27 -21.47 67.77
C ASP A 267 -15.91 -22.77 67.25
N SER A 268 -16.21 -23.74 68.12
CA SER A 268 -16.91 -24.97 67.72
C SER A 268 -18.34 -24.68 67.32
N TYR A 269 -18.99 -23.77 68.05
CA TYR A 269 -20.34 -23.29 67.74
C TYR A 269 -20.38 -22.49 66.43
N GLU A 270 -19.43 -21.56 66.21
CA GLU A 270 -19.32 -20.79 64.96
C GLU A 270 -19.22 -21.73 63.75
N ARG A 271 -18.41 -22.79 63.83
CA ARG A 271 -18.26 -23.76 62.72
C ARG A 271 -19.56 -24.47 62.35
N ARG A 272 -20.45 -24.75 63.31
CA ARG A 272 -21.74 -25.41 63.03
C ARG A 272 -22.78 -24.43 62.47
N ILE A 273 -22.79 -23.21 62.97
CA ILE A 273 -23.83 -22.23 62.68
C ILE A 273 -23.55 -21.43 61.40
N LYS A 274 -22.29 -21.09 61.13
CA LYS A 274 -21.91 -20.23 59.99
C LYS A 274 -22.41 -20.74 58.62
N PRO A 275 -22.39 -22.06 58.32
CA PRO A 275 -22.99 -22.58 57.09
C PRO A 275 -24.52 -22.44 57.02
N LEU A 276 -25.22 -22.46 58.17
CA LEU A 276 -26.69 -22.39 58.23
C LEU A 276 -27.22 -20.98 58.05
N VAL A 277 -26.45 -19.96 58.42
CA VAL A 277 -26.87 -18.55 58.33
C VAL A 277 -26.33 -17.83 57.08
N GLN A 278 -25.49 -18.49 56.27
CA GLN A 278 -24.82 -17.89 55.11
C GLN A 278 -25.78 -17.28 54.07
N ALA A 279 -26.97 -17.85 53.93
CA ALA A 279 -27.97 -17.42 52.95
C ALA A 279 -29.10 -16.56 53.56
N MET A 280 -28.95 -16.13 54.82
CA MET A 280 -29.93 -15.31 55.53
C MET A 280 -29.38 -13.89 55.77
N PRO A 281 -30.21 -12.84 55.70
CA PRO A 281 -29.83 -11.51 56.15
C PRO A 281 -29.41 -11.50 57.63
N ASP A 282 -28.38 -10.73 57.98
CA ASP A 282 -27.87 -10.64 59.37
C ASP A 282 -28.99 -10.30 60.38
N ALA A 283 -29.89 -9.38 60.02
CA ALA A 283 -31.01 -8.96 60.87
C ALA A 283 -32.00 -10.09 61.18
N ASP A 284 -32.16 -11.03 60.25
CA ASP A 284 -33.05 -12.18 60.41
C ASP A 284 -32.36 -13.34 61.13
N ALA A 285 -31.02 -13.44 61.01
CA ALA A 285 -30.23 -14.49 61.66
C ALA A 285 -30.03 -14.24 63.16
N LEU A 286 -29.74 -12.99 63.55
CA LEU A 286 -29.38 -12.61 64.92
C LEU A 286 -30.41 -13.06 65.99
N PRO A 287 -31.73 -12.90 65.80
CA PRO A 287 -32.73 -13.36 66.77
C PRO A 287 -32.62 -14.86 67.11
N TYR A 288 -32.34 -15.71 66.11
CA TYR A 288 -32.15 -17.15 66.33
C TYR A 288 -30.87 -17.41 67.12
N LEU A 289 -29.77 -16.74 66.76
CA LEU A 289 -28.49 -16.87 67.44
C LEU A 289 -28.55 -16.50 68.93
N PHE A 290 -29.31 -15.46 69.28
CA PHE A 290 -29.53 -15.10 70.68
C PHE A 290 -30.27 -16.22 71.43
N ASN A 291 -31.31 -16.81 70.83
CA ASN A 291 -32.10 -17.88 71.45
C ASN A 291 -31.32 -19.20 71.63
N HIS A 292 -30.19 -19.37 70.94
CA HIS A 292 -29.34 -20.54 71.09
C HIS A 292 -28.41 -20.44 72.31
N LEU A 293 -28.17 -19.23 72.82
CA LEU A 293 -27.23 -19.00 73.92
C LEU A 293 -27.87 -19.28 75.29
N PRO A 294 -27.09 -19.75 76.27
CA PRO A 294 -27.50 -19.76 77.68
C PRO A 294 -27.77 -18.34 78.18
N SER A 295 -28.70 -18.18 79.12
CA SER A 295 -29.20 -16.88 79.60
C SER A 295 -28.10 -15.89 80.06
N ASP A 296 -27.03 -16.35 80.74
CA ASP A 296 -25.92 -15.48 81.18
C ASP A 296 -25.10 -14.92 80.01
N LEU A 297 -24.93 -15.70 78.93
CA LEU A 297 -24.22 -15.26 77.73
C LEU A 297 -25.12 -14.41 76.83
N GLU A 298 -26.38 -14.83 76.67
CA GLU A 298 -27.35 -14.11 75.87
C GLU A 298 -27.49 -12.66 76.32
N MET A 299 -27.70 -12.42 77.63
CA MET A 299 -27.89 -11.07 78.15
C MET A 299 -26.67 -10.18 77.89
N ARG A 300 -25.46 -10.72 78.05
CA ARG A 300 -24.22 -9.95 77.86
C ARG A 300 -23.95 -9.65 76.39
N VAL A 301 -24.19 -10.61 75.49
CA VAL A 301 -24.00 -10.39 74.06
C VAL A 301 -25.07 -9.42 73.53
N ARG A 302 -26.29 -9.44 74.06
CA ARG A 302 -27.32 -8.44 73.73
C ARG A 302 -26.92 -7.02 74.16
N ILE A 303 -26.25 -6.85 75.30
CA ILE A 303 -25.74 -5.55 75.75
C ILE A 303 -24.68 -4.99 74.79
N ALA A 304 -23.82 -5.87 74.23
CA ALA A 304 -22.82 -5.47 73.24
C ALA A 304 -23.43 -5.07 71.87
N ASN A 305 -24.71 -5.42 71.64
CA ASN A 305 -25.50 -5.05 70.45
C ASN A 305 -24.78 -5.30 69.10
N PRO A 306 -24.43 -6.56 68.76
CA PRO A 306 -23.76 -6.87 67.51
C PRO A 306 -24.69 -6.67 66.30
N GLY A 307 -24.25 -5.87 65.33
CA GLY A 307 -25.04 -5.55 64.12
C GLY A 307 -24.89 -6.54 62.95
N THR A 308 -23.98 -7.50 63.04
CA THR A 308 -23.76 -8.53 62.01
C THR A 308 -23.46 -9.88 62.65
N VAL A 309 -23.66 -10.99 61.92
CA VAL A 309 -23.32 -12.34 62.42
C VAL A 309 -21.84 -12.47 62.79
N ASN A 310 -20.94 -11.85 62.01
CA ASN A 310 -19.50 -11.84 62.33
C ASN A 310 -19.20 -11.05 63.62
N ALA A 311 -19.89 -9.92 63.84
CA ALA A 311 -19.76 -9.16 65.09
C ALA A 311 -20.29 -9.96 66.29
N PHE A 312 -21.39 -10.70 66.12
CA PHE A 312 -21.94 -11.56 67.17
C PHE A 312 -20.94 -12.61 67.66
N PHE A 313 -20.27 -13.32 66.75
CA PHE A 313 -19.26 -14.32 67.15
C PHE A 313 -18.02 -13.69 67.80
N THR A 314 -17.66 -12.47 67.40
CA THR A 314 -16.57 -11.71 68.02
C THR A 314 -16.91 -11.37 69.47
N GLU A 315 -18.09 -10.81 69.71
CA GLU A 315 -18.56 -10.46 71.05
C GLU A 315 -18.77 -11.71 71.92
N LEU A 316 -19.33 -12.79 71.37
CA LEU A 316 -19.48 -14.06 72.06
C LEU A 316 -18.12 -14.61 72.52
N ARG A 317 -17.09 -14.53 71.69
CA ARG A 317 -15.73 -14.95 72.05
C ARG A 317 -15.16 -14.11 73.20
N ASN A 318 -15.31 -12.78 73.12
CA ASN A 318 -14.84 -11.87 74.17
C ASN A 318 -15.53 -12.13 75.51
N ILE A 319 -16.86 -12.19 75.52
CA ILE A 319 -17.67 -12.42 76.73
C ILE A 319 -17.44 -13.81 77.31
N TRP A 320 -17.25 -14.83 76.46
CA TRP A 320 -16.92 -16.18 76.92
C TRP A 320 -15.58 -16.21 77.66
N HIS A 321 -14.55 -15.54 77.13
CA HIS A 321 -13.26 -15.43 77.81
C HIS A 321 -13.35 -14.67 79.15
N GLU A 322 -14.16 -13.61 79.21
CA GLU A 322 -14.42 -12.87 80.45
C GLU A 322 -15.20 -13.70 81.50
N SER A 323 -16.17 -14.51 81.06
CA SER A 323 -16.98 -15.37 81.94
C SER A 323 -16.25 -16.66 82.39
N ALA A 324 -15.33 -17.19 81.59
CA ALA A 324 -14.42 -18.26 82.01
C ALA A 324 -13.55 -17.81 83.21
N GLY A 325 -13.23 -16.52 83.30
CA GLY A 325 -12.56 -15.92 84.46
C GLY A 325 -13.40 -15.90 85.74
N LYS A 326 -14.73 -16.06 85.67
CA LYS A 326 -15.65 -16.07 86.83
C LYS A 326 -16.08 -17.47 87.29
N ARG A 327 -15.86 -18.54 86.51
CA ARG A 327 -16.16 -19.93 86.90
C ARG A 327 -15.08 -20.57 87.80
N ILE A 328 -14.03 -19.84 88.17
CA ILE A 328 -12.89 -20.34 88.96
C ILE A 328 -12.75 -19.55 90.28
N GLN A 329 -13.54 -19.89 91.30
CA GLN A 329 -13.30 -19.60 92.74
C GLN A 329 -13.97 -20.75 93.51
N ALA A 330 -13.33 -21.64 94.28
CA ALA A 330 -12.00 -21.77 94.90
C ALA A 330 -11.67 -23.28 95.13
N PRO A 331 -10.52 -23.71 95.70
CA PRO A 331 -9.22 -23.07 95.91
C PRO A 331 -8.06 -23.75 95.13
N ALA A 332 -6.95 -23.02 94.96
CA ALA A 332 -5.69 -23.46 94.34
C ALA A 332 -4.91 -24.47 95.24
N PRO A 333 -3.88 -25.21 94.76
CA PRO A 333 -2.69 -24.71 94.05
C PRO A 333 -2.41 -25.50 92.73
N THR A 334 -1.63 -25.06 91.75
CA THR A 334 -0.38 -24.30 91.76
C THR A 334 -0.18 -23.67 90.38
N SER A 335 0.47 -22.50 90.36
CA SER A 335 0.83 -21.68 89.22
C SER A 335 1.58 -22.39 88.08
N VAL A 336 1.19 -22.10 86.84
CA VAL A 336 2.14 -21.60 85.83
C VAL A 336 1.41 -20.74 84.79
N SER A 337 1.73 -19.45 84.77
CA SER A 337 1.63 -18.62 83.55
C SER A 337 2.65 -19.18 82.53
N PHE A 338 2.45 -19.10 81.22
CA PHE A 338 2.60 -17.85 80.45
C PHE A 338 1.79 -17.84 79.15
N THR A 339 1.32 -16.64 78.88
CA THR A 339 0.94 -16.02 77.60
C THR A 339 1.86 -16.37 76.42
N THR A 340 1.34 -16.44 75.19
CA THR A 340 1.92 -15.64 74.09
C THR A 340 1.00 -15.47 72.87
N GLN A 341 0.82 -14.19 72.52
CA GLN A 341 0.66 -13.67 71.15
C GLN A 341 1.86 -14.06 70.25
N PRO A 342 1.76 -13.91 68.91
CA PRO A 342 2.72 -14.50 67.97
C PRO A 342 4.06 -13.76 67.94
N GLN A 343 5.16 -14.49 68.13
CA GLN A 343 6.53 -13.99 68.04
C GLN A 343 7.10 -14.16 66.62
N LYS A 344 7.85 -13.14 66.20
CA LYS A 344 8.52 -12.93 64.90
C LYS A 344 9.55 -14.03 64.54
N ASP A 345 9.84 -14.94 65.45
CA ASP A 345 10.89 -15.97 65.35
C ASP A 345 10.37 -17.32 64.83
N ASP A 346 9.05 -17.54 64.79
CA ASP A 346 8.43 -18.77 64.28
C ASP A 346 8.70 -18.99 62.78
N PHE A 347 8.79 -17.89 62.00
CA PHE A 347 9.06 -17.95 60.57
C PHE A 347 10.49 -18.40 60.26
N LYS A 348 11.51 -17.89 60.97
CA LYS A 348 12.91 -18.27 60.74
C LYS A 348 13.13 -19.76 61.04
N ILE A 349 12.53 -20.27 62.12
CA ILE A 349 12.63 -21.67 62.52
C ILE A 349 11.90 -22.60 61.53
N ARG A 350 10.71 -22.21 61.04
CA ARG A 350 10.00 -22.96 59.99
C ARG A 350 10.77 -22.98 58.67
N LEU A 351 11.30 -21.84 58.24
CA LEU A 351 12.05 -21.72 56.98
C LEU A 351 13.34 -22.54 57.00
N ALA A 352 14.06 -22.56 58.12
CA ALA A 352 15.26 -23.39 58.29
C ALA A 352 14.94 -24.90 58.21
N ARG A 353 13.78 -25.31 58.74
CA ARG A 353 13.31 -26.70 58.68
C ARG A 353 12.92 -27.11 57.25
N ASP A 354 12.25 -26.23 56.51
CA ASP A 354 11.90 -26.46 55.08
C ASP A 354 13.14 -26.51 54.16
N LEU A 355 14.22 -25.81 54.52
CA LEU A 355 15.52 -25.88 53.83
C LEU A 355 16.38 -27.08 54.27
N ALA A 356 15.86 -27.96 55.13
CA ALA A 356 16.52 -29.16 55.66
C ALA A 356 17.81 -28.89 56.47
N TYR A 357 17.83 -27.81 57.26
CA TYR A 357 18.91 -27.52 58.18
C TYR A 357 18.98 -28.56 59.32
N SER A 358 20.15 -29.17 59.53
CA SER A 358 20.36 -30.23 60.54
C SER A 358 21.26 -29.83 61.72
N GLY A 359 21.60 -28.54 61.84
CA GLY A 359 22.42 -28.01 62.95
C GLY A 359 21.63 -27.79 64.23
N ILE A 360 22.25 -28.00 65.39
CA ILE A 360 21.69 -27.67 66.72
C ILE A 360 21.78 -26.14 66.87
N VAL A 361 20.63 -25.47 67.00
CA VAL A 361 20.51 -24.00 67.06
C VAL A 361 21.24 -23.46 68.28
N THR A 362 22.27 -22.64 68.09
CA THR A 362 22.89 -21.88 69.20
C THR A 362 23.09 -20.38 68.95
N ASP A 363 23.06 -19.87 67.71
CA ASP A 363 23.11 -18.43 67.44
C ASP A 363 22.38 -17.99 66.15
N ASP A 364 21.66 -16.86 66.19
CA ASP A 364 20.77 -16.39 65.11
C ASP A 364 21.54 -15.96 63.84
N ALA A 365 22.81 -15.58 64.00
CA ALA A 365 23.68 -15.15 62.91
C ALA A 365 24.14 -16.31 61.99
N THR A 366 24.42 -17.49 62.55
CA THR A 366 24.76 -18.67 61.73
C THR A 366 23.56 -19.20 60.96
N LEU A 367 22.37 -19.14 61.56
CA LEU A 367 21.13 -19.54 60.93
C LEU A 367 20.79 -18.65 59.73
N GLU A 368 20.94 -17.33 59.89
CA GLU A 368 20.67 -16.37 58.83
C GLU A 368 21.63 -16.53 57.64
N ASN A 369 22.92 -16.74 57.91
CA ASN A 369 23.91 -17.02 56.86
C ASN A 369 23.60 -18.33 56.11
N PHE A 370 23.21 -19.40 56.81
CA PHE A 370 22.82 -20.66 56.16
C PHE A 370 21.61 -20.47 55.24
N ILE A 371 20.58 -19.74 55.69
CA ILE A 371 19.37 -19.47 54.89
C ILE A 371 19.75 -18.69 53.61
N TYR A 372 20.60 -17.68 53.71
CA TYR A 372 21.03 -16.90 52.55
C TYR A 372 21.87 -17.71 51.55
N GLU A 373 22.83 -18.51 52.02
CA GLU A 373 23.66 -19.35 51.15
C GLU A 373 22.82 -20.41 50.40
N GLU A 374 21.86 -21.02 51.10
CA GLU A 374 21.10 -22.13 50.53
C GLU A 374 19.98 -21.67 49.61
N LEU A 375 19.40 -20.50 49.88
CA LEU A 375 18.54 -19.81 48.91
C LEU A 375 19.33 -19.39 47.67
N GLN A 376 20.58 -18.92 47.83
CA GLN A 376 21.41 -18.52 46.70
C GLN A 376 21.85 -19.71 45.83
N LYS A 377 22.07 -20.89 46.41
CA LYS A 377 22.29 -22.14 45.65
C LYS A 377 21.04 -22.60 44.92
N ARG A 378 19.88 -22.59 45.57
CA ARG A 378 18.61 -23.10 44.99
C ARG A 378 18.02 -22.16 43.94
N LEU A 379 18.24 -20.86 44.07
CA LEU A 379 17.73 -19.83 43.15
C LEU A 379 18.75 -19.43 42.07
N GLY A 380 19.95 -20.02 42.06
CA GLY A 380 20.91 -19.94 40.96
C GLY A 380 21.45 -18.53 40.69
N GLY A 381 22.58 -18.18 41.31
CA GLY A 381 23.29 -16.94 40.97
C GLY A 381 23.94 -16.98 39.58
N LYS A 382 23.38 -16.26 38.61
CA LYS A 382 24.13 -15.57 37.53
C LYS A 382 23.31 -14.43 36.91
N ALA A 383 23.96 -13.27 36.82
CA ALA A 383 23.45 -12.01 36.30
C ALA A 383 22.95 -12.07 34.84
N ALA A 384 21.84 -11.38 34.56
CA ALA A 384 21.52 -10.85 33.23
C ALA A 384 20.57 -9.64 33.31
N HIS A 385 21.14 -8.46 33.08
CA HIS A 385 20.54 -7.20 32.61
C HIS A 385 19.02 -6.96 32.78
N VAL A 386 18.66 -6.30 33.88
CA VAL A 386 17.42 -5.51 33.95
C VAL A 386 17.56 -4.31 33.00
N ARG A 387 16.68 -4.26 31.99
CA ARG A 387 16.50 -3.12 31.09
C ARG A 387 16.15 -1.87 31.89
N LYS A 388 16.82 -0.76 31.58
CA LYS A 388 16.57 0.58 32.14
C LYS A 388 15.12 1.02 31.89
N SER A 389 14.53 1.63 32.91
CA SER A 389 13.22 2.30 32.93
C SER A 389 13.21 3.62 32.11
N PRO A 390 12.04 4.11 31.66
CA PRO A 390 11.88 4.97 30.48
C PRO A 390 11.75 6.47 30.78
N PHE A 391 12.73 7.12 31.42
CA PHE A 391 12.73 8.59 31.58
C PHE A 391 14.14 9.25 31.48
N THR A 392 14.47 9.66 30.24
CA THR A 392 15.25 10.84 29.72
C THR A 392 16.73 11.10 30.11
N PRO A 393 17.54 11.91 29.34
CA PRO A 393 17.29 12.67 28.10
C PRO A 393 18.28 12.42 26.92
N ARG A 394 17.95 13.06 25.79
CA ARG A 394 18.46 13.00 24.41
C ARG A 394 19.92 13.48 24.23
N SER A 395 20.69 12.88 23.30
CA SER A 395 21.77 13.60 22.59
C SER A 395 21.72 13.33 21.08
N ALA A 396 21.98 14.39 20.33
CA ALA A 396 21.92 14.48 18.88
C ALA A 396 23.23 13.99 18.21
N TYR A 397 23.15 13.76 16.90
CA TYR A 397 24.23 13.44 15.94
C TYR A 397 24.62 11.96 15.78
N ALA A 398 23.90 11.25 14.90
CA ALA A 398 24.48 10.20 14.05
C ALA A 398 23.56 9.89 12.85
N THR A 399 23.76 10.60 11.75
CA THR A 399 23.33 10.18 10.42
C THR A 399 24.17 8.98 9.97
N LYS A 400 23.55 7.88 9.48
CA LYS A 400 24.03 7.12 8.31
C LYS A 400 23.13 5.93 7.91
N LYS A 401 22.68 6.05 6.66
CA LYS A 401 22.61 5.04 5.57
C LYS A 401 21.69 3.82 5.72
N ILE A 402 20.57 3.93 5.01
CA ILE A 402 19.77 2.83 4.46
C ILE A 402 20.60 2.09 3.39
N VAL A 403 20.85 0.80 3.60
CA VAL A 403 21.38 -0.12 2.58
C VAL A 403 20.29 -1.13 2.24
N ARG A 404 19.84 -1.11 0.98
CA ARG A 404 18.92 -2.10 0.39
C ARG A 404 19.65 -3.44 0.29
N LYS A 405 19.07 -4.49 0.86
CA LYS A 405 19.55 -5.87 0.74
C LYS A 405 18.96 -6.50 -0.52
N ILE A 406 19.79 -6.68 -1.54
CA ILE A 406 19.53 -7.55 -2.70
C ILE A 406 19.79 -8.98 -2.25
N VAL A 407 18.79 -9.86 -2.38
CA VAL A 407 18.94 -11.30 -2.13
C VAL A 407 19.16 -11.99 -3.47
N LEU A 408 20.35 -12.56 -3.65
CA LEU A 408 20.66 -13.56 -4.68
C LEU A 408 20.36 -14.94 -4.09
N SER A 409 19.43 -15.70 -4.68
CA SER A 409 19.27 -17.14 -4.40
C SER A 409 20.10 -17.95 -5.41
N LYS A 410 20.87 -18.91 -4.89
CA LYS A 410 21.57 -19.97 -5.61
C LYS A 410 20.68 -21.23 -5.66
N VAL A 411 21.03 -22.17 -6.57
CA VAL A 411 20.67 -23.63 -6.67
C VAL A 411 19.74 -23.95 -7.89
N PRO A 412 19.90 -25.07 -8.64
CA PRO A 412 20.63 -25.10 -9.91
C PRO A 412 19.80 -25.66 -11.11
N ILE A 413 20.46 -25.73 -12.26
CA ILE A 413 19.95 -26.09 -13.60
C ILE A 413 19.30 -27.49 -13.68
N GLY A 414 18.08 -27.56 -14.24
CA GLY A 414 17.40 -28.79 -14.60
C GLY A 414 16.24 -28.58 -15.60
N LYS A 415 16.58 -28.55 -16.90
CA LYS A 415 15.77 -28.88 -18.09
C LYS A 415 14.28 -28.45 -18.16
N THR A 416 13.98 -27.47 -19.01
CA THR A 416 13.09 -27.67 -20.18
C THR A 416 13.23 -26.53 -21.19
N SER A 417 13.24 -26.94 -22.45
CA SER A 417 13.61 -26.18 -23.64
C SER A 417 12.61 -25.08 -24.00
N SER A 418 13.15 -23.96 -24.47
CA SER A 418 12.48 -22.85 -25.15
C SER A 418 11.62 -23.28 -26.35
N LYS A 419 10.40 -22.74 -26.46
CA LYS A 419 9.73 -22.45 -27.74
C LYS A 419 8.91 -21.16 -27.62
N ASN A 420 9.53 -20.03 -27.94
CA ASN A 420 8.81 -18.80 -28.27
C ASN A 420 8.32 -18.95 -29.72
N VAL A 421 7.04 -19.25 -29.90
CA VAL A 421 6.40 -19.26 -31.22
C VAL A 421 6.22 -17.81 -31.67
N ARG A 422 6.88 -17.41 -32.76
CA ARG A 422 6.67 -16.12 -33.41
C ARG A 422 5.72 -16.32 -34.59
N HIS A 423 4.65 -15.53 -34.63
CA HIS A 423 3.70 -15.53 -35.75
C HIS A 423 4.09 -14.44 -36.77
N CYS A 424 4.00 -14.76 -38.06
CA CYS A 424 4.18 -13.80 -39.14
C CYS A 424 2.99 -12.83 -39.20
N SER A 425 3.28 -11.52 -39.10
CA SER A 425 2.27 -10.45 -39.03
C SER A 425 1.55 -10.16 -40.35
N ALA A 426 1.82 -10.91 -41.42
CA ALA A 426 1.14 -10.77 -42.71
C ALA A 426 0.16 -11.91 -43.07
N CYS A 427 0.25 -13.09 -42.43
CA CYS A 427 -0.64 -14.22 -42.76
C CYS A 427 -0.99 -15.17 -41.60
N GLY A 428 -0.51 -14.93 -40.37
CA GLY A 428 -1.00 -15.60 -39.17
C GLY A 428 -0.73 -17.11 -39.04
N LYS A 429 0.02 -17.73 -39.94
CA LYS A 429 0.47 -19.13 -39.77
C LYS A 429 1.77 -19.21 -38.95
N VAL A 430 1.91 -20.34 -38.26
CA VAL A 430 3.09 -20.70 -37.47
C VAL A 430 4.12 -21.26 -38.44
N ASP A 431 5.25 -20.58 -38.60
CA ASP A 431 6.40 -21.17 -39.30
C ASP A 431 7.09 -22.16 -38.35
N LEU A 432 7.32 -23.38 -38.84
CA LEU A 432 7.93 -24.49 -38.11
C LEU A 432 9.40 -24.22 -37.78
#